data_AF-K6ZG38-F1
#
_entry.id   AF-K6ZG38-F1
#
_cell.length_a   1.000
_cell.length_b   1.000
_cell.length_c   1.000
_cell.angle_alpha   90.00
_cell.angle_beta   90.00
_cell.angle_gamma   90.00
#
_symmetry.space_group_name_H-M   'P 1'
#
loop_
_entity.id
_entity.type
_entity.pdbx_description
1 polymer ?
#
loop_
_entity_poly.entity_id
_entity_poly.type
_entity_poly.pdbx_seq_one_letter_code
_entity_poly.pdbx_strand_id
1 'polypeptide(L)'
;MKEEFQNLTNFIQNKIVDVSPEEKTTNLYHYTPAQGLEGIISNANLWATDYRFLNDSREVKDGLDVIFKALNSREEVVFQDLAKHLDEHNDNLADIITPYIISFCSKHDLLSQWRAYANQSEGYCVDFDLSDSRLSTYQNNTVVICHFLPVIYNDKLKLEIVNLIIDELAKTIKKYKLDNQNISELSIESKGIITGLLQNVFQLPARSIIKISCLSLTNTCAIG
;
A
#
# COMPACT_ATOMS: atom_id res chain seq x y z
N MET A 1 1.12 18.18 -13.37
CA MET A 1 0.99 16.72 -13.27
C MET A 1 1.96 16.10 -12.28
N LYS A 2 3.27 15.88 -12.55
CA LYS A 2 4.16 15.19 -11.60
C LYS A 2 4.13 15.75 -10.16
N GLU A 3 4.12 17.08 -10.03
CA GLU A 3 4.00 17.76 -8.74
C GLU A 3 2.61 17.59 -8.11
N GLU A 4 1.54 17.69 -8.89
CA GLU A 4 0.16 17.44 -8.41
C GLU A 4 -0.01 16.00 -7.91
N PHE A 5 0.62 15.03 -8.59
CA PHE A 5 0.65 13.64 -8.16
C PHE A 5 1.38 13.44 -6.84
N GLN A 6 2.55 14.08 -6.68
CA GLN A 6 3.29 14.01 -5.43
C GLN A 6 2.50 14.64 -4.28
N ASN A 7 1.83 15.76 -4.55
CA ASN A 7 0.99 16.44 -3.57
C ASN A 7 -0.21 15.57 -3.16
N LEU A 8 -0.87 14.92 -4.12
CA LEU A 8 -1.96 13.98 -3.85
C LEU A 8 -1.49 12.78 -3.03
N THR A 9 -0.37 12.16 -3.41
CA THR A 9 0.24 11.06 -2.65
C THR A 9 0.54 11.46 -1.21
N ASN A 10 1.20 12.60 -1.00
CA ASN A 10 1.52 13.09 0.34
C ASN A 10 0.26 13.40 1.16
N PHE A 11 -0.75 14.01 0.52
CA PHE A 11 -2.04 14.30 1.15
C PHE A 11 -2.73 13.01 1.63
N ILE A 12 -2.77 11.97 0.79
CA ILE A 12 -3.37 10.68 1.12
C ILE A 12 -2.62 10.01 2.27
N GLN A 13 -1.28 9.96 2.20
CA GLN A 13 -0.45 9.36 3.25
C GLN A 13 -0.68 10.04 4.61
N ASN A 14 -0.64 11.37 4.65
CA ASN A 14 -0.91 12.13 5.87
C ASN A 14 -2.32 11.84 6.40
N LYS A 15 -3.31 11.79 5.51
CA LYS A 15 -4.69 11.52 5.92
C LYS A 15 -4.84 10.13 6.53
N ILE A 16 -4.24 9.09 5.93
CA ILE A 16 -4.22 7.72 6.46
C ILE A 16 -3.59 7.68 7.85
N VAL A 17 -2.44 8.34 8.01
CA VAL A 17 -1.74 8.44 9.30
C VAL A 17 -2.57 9.19 10.35
N ASP A 18 -3.31 10.23 9.95
CA ASP A 18 -4.11 11.05 10.87
C ASP A 18 -5.40 10.38 11.32
N VAL A 19 -6.04 9.58 10.47
CA VAL A 19 -7.27 8.84 10.84
C VAL A 19 -6.99 7.49 11.49
N SER A 20 -5.74 7.03 11.43
CA SER A 20 -5.36 5.77 12.05
C SER A 20 -5.48 5.85 13.57
N PRO A 21 -6.06 4.82 14.22
CA PRO A 21 -6.05 4.73 15.67
C PRO A 21 -4.68 4.31 16.24
N GLU A 22 -3.72 3.94 15.39
CA GLU A 22 -2.38 3.54 15.83
C GLU A 22 -1.58 4.73 16.36
N GLU A 23 -0.73 4.45 17.35
CA GLU A 23 0.15 5.46 17.93
C GLU A 23 1.22 5.88 16.90
N LYS A 24 1.41 7.20 16.77
CA LYS A 24 2.48 7.75 15.91
C LYS A 24 3.82 7.54 16.62
N THR A 25 4.59 6.58 16.13
CA THR A 25 5.91 6.21 16.67
C THR A 25 6.94 6.10 15.56
N THR A 26 8.19 6.41 15.88
CA THR A 26 9.37 6.16 15.04
C THR A 26 10.01 4.80 15.34
N ASN A 27 9.70 4.19 16.48
CA ASN A 27 10.16 2.86 16.84
C ASN A 27 9.13 1.83 16.40
N LEU A 28 9.56 0.92 15.53
CA LEU A 28 8.75 -0.13 14.97
C LEU A 28 9.38 -1.50 15.18
N TYR A 29 8.53 -2.48 15.46
CA TYR A 29 8.94 -3.81 15.86
C TYR A 29 8.64 -4.83 14.78
N HIS A 30 9.64 -5.63 14.39
CA HIS A 30 9.48 -6.75 13.48
C HIS A 30 9.63 -8.07 14.23
N TYR A 31 8.60 -8.90 14.18
CA TYR A 31 8.59 -10.22 14.80
C TYR A 31 8.99 -11.26 13.75
N THR A 32 9.96 -12.11 14.08
CA THR A 32 10.55 -13.02 13.09
C THR A 32 11.08 -14.30 13.75
N PRO A 33 11.08 -15.46 13.07
CA PRO A 33 11.75 -16.66 13.56
C PRO A 33 13.28 -16.48 13.60
N ALA A 34 13.99 -17.39 14.27
CA ALA A 34 15.46 -17.37 14.35
C ALA A 34 16.14 -17.29 12.97
N GLN A 35 15.66 -18.06 12.00
CA GLN A 35 16.18 -18.03 10.62
C GLN A 35 15.95 -16.67 9.94
N GLY A 36 14.84 -16.00 10.23
CA GLY A 36 14.56 -14.68 9.69
C GLY A 36 15.50 -13.62 10.28
N LEU A 37 15.78 -13.69 11.58
CA LEU A 37 16.80 -12.86 12.23
C LEU A 37 18.20 -13.08 11.65
N GLU A 38 18.60 -14.35 11.46
CA GLU A 38 19.89 -14.70 10.83
C GLU A 38 20.01 -14.08 9.43
N GLY A 39 18.94 -14.15 8.63
CA GLY A 39 18.86 -13.54 7.31
C GLY A 39 19.01 -12.02 7.35
N ILE A 40 18.36 -11.35 8.31
CA ILE A 40 18.45 -9.90 8.51
C ILE A 40 19.88 -9.49 8.84
N ILE A 41 20.50 -10.13 9.84
CA ILE A 41 21.85 -9.78 10.31
C ILE A 41 22.90 -10.07 9.24
N SER A 42 22.82 -11.23 8.59
CA SER A 42 23.85 -11.67 7.64
C SER A 42 23.86 -10.85 6.35
N ASN A 43 22.72 -10.28 5.96
CA ASN A 43 22.57 -9.59 4.67
C ASN A 43 22.26 -8.10 4.79
N ALA A 44 22.05 -7.58 6.01
CA ALA A 44 21.55 -6.23 6.25
C ALA A 44 20.25 -5.89 5.46
N ASN A 45 19.41 -6.90 5.22
CA ASN A 45 18.20 -6.78 4.42
C ASN A 45 17.01 -7.46 5.10
N LEU A 46 15.83 -6.87 4.96
CA LEU A 46 14.56 -7.48 5.34
C LEU A 46 13.96 -8.26 4.16
N TRP A 47 13.39 -9.42 4.44
CA TRP A 47 12.67 -10.22 3.45
C TRP A 47 11.19 -9.83 3.41
N ALA A 48 10.75 -9.38 2.24
CA ALA A 48 9.38 -9.00 1.99
C ALA A 48 8.60 -10.21 1.46
N THR A 49 7.40 -10.42 2.00
CA THR A 49 6.54 -11.55 1.64
C THR A 49 5.51 -11.11 0.61
N ASP A 50 5.33 -11.89 -0.44
CA ASP A 50 4.25 -11.65 -1.40
C ASP A 50 2.89 -11.75 -0.67
N TYR A 51 2.03 -10.74 -0.86
CA TYR A 51 0.81 -10.57 -0.08
C TYR A 51 -0.10 -11.82 -0.06
N ARG A 52 -0.05 -12.66 -1.09
CA ARG A 52 -0.86 -13.88 -1.21
C ARG A 52 -0.51 -14.91 -0.16
N PHE A 53 0.70 -14.86 0.38
CA PHE A 53 1.21 -15.78 1.40
C PHE A 53 1.22 -15.17 2.81
N LEU A 54 0.66 -13.97 2.99
CA LEU A 54 0.53 -13.39 4.32
C LEU A 54 -0.56 -14.10 5.13
N ASN A 55 -0.39 -14.04 6.46
CA ASN A 55 -1.36 -14.59 7.41
C ASN A 55 -2.78 -14.02 7.24
N ASP A 56 -2.92 -12.82 6.68
CA ASP A 56 -4.20 -12.22 6.32
C ASP A 56 -4.22 -11.69 4.89
N SER A 57 -4.10 -12.58 3.91
CA SER A 57 -4.15 -12.21 2.48
C SER A 57 -5.48 -11.58 2.03
N ARG A 58 -6.54 -11.68 2.84
CA ARG A 58 -7.86 -11.08 2.56
C ARG A 58 -7.85 -9.58 2.72
N GLU A 59 -6.98 -9.03 3.57
CA GLU A 59 -6.86 -7.59 3.80
C GLU A 59 -6.75 -6.79 2.49
N VAL A 60 -5.87 -7.23 1.58
CA VAL A 60 -5.68 -6.58 0.27
C VAL A 60 -6.98 -6.64 -0.55
N LYS A 61 -7.61 -7.82 -0.61
CA LYS A 61 -8.86 -8.05 -1.35
C LYS A 61 -10.00 -7.18 -0.81
N ASP A 62 -10.16 -7.12 0.50
CA ASP A 62 -11.18 -6.30 1.15
C ASP A 62 -11.03 -4.82 0.81
N GLY A 63 -9.78 -4.33 0.73
CA GLY A 63 -9.49 -2.97 0.27
C GLY A 63 -9.97 -2.67 -1.14
N LEU A 64 -9.71 -3.61 -2.03
CA LEU A 64 -10.05 -3.49 -3.45
C LEU A 64 -11.55 -3.53 -3.66
N ASP A 65 -12.26 -4.35 -2.88
CA ASP A 65 -13.71 -4.38 -2.88
C ASP A 65 -14.30 -3.02 -2.46
N VAL A 66 -13.69 -2.34 -1.48
CA VAL A 66 -14.10 -0.97 -1.07
C VAL A 66 -13.85 0.02 -2.20
N ILE A 67 -12.69 -0.05 -2.85
CA ILE A 67 -12.33 0.78 -4.01
C ILE A 67 -13.34 0.60 -5.15
N PHE A 68 -13.61 -0.64 -5.53
CA PHE A 68 -14.53 -0.99 -6.60
C PHE A 68 -15.94 -0.46 -6.34
N LYS A 69 -16.46 -0.68 -5.13
CA LYS A 69 -17.79 -0.17 -4.74
C LYS A 69 -17.84 1.35 -4.79
N ALA A 70 -16.79 2.02 -4.31
CA ALA A 70 -16.74 3.48 -4.31
C ALA A 70 -16.65 4.06 -5.73
N LEU A 71 -15.90 3.43 -6.62
CA LEU A 71 -15.82 3.84 -8.04
C LEU A 71 -17.14 3.64 -8.78
N ASN A 72 -17.79 2.49 -8.60
CA ASN A 72 -19.11 2.24 -9.20
C ASN A 72 -20.22 3.16 -8.70
N SER A 73 -20.03 3.78 -7.52
CA SER A 73 -20.96 4.78 -7.00
C SER A 73 -20.84 6.15 -7.67
N ARG A 74 -19.86 6.33 -8.56
CA ARG A 74 -19.61 7.61 -9.25
C ARG A 74 -20.36 7.71 -10.59
N GLU A 75 -20.72 8.92 -10.96
CA GLU A 75 -21.43 9.22 -12.21
C GLU A 75 -20.46 9.41 -13.39
N GLU A 76 -19.19 9.77 -13.13
CA GLU A 76 -18.20 9.96 -14.18
C GLU A 76 -17.91 8.63 -14.93
N VAL A 77 -18.08 8.63 -16.25
CA VAL A 77 -17.92 7.46 -17.14
C VAL A 77 -16.56 6.80 -16.95
N VAL A 78 -15.51 7.62 -16.82
CA VAL A 78 -14.13 7.14 -16.65
C VAL A 78 -13.93 6.34 -15.35
N PHE A 79 -14.68 6.64 -14.28
CA PHE A 79 -14.61 5.88 -13.04
C PHE A 79 -15.38 4.56 -13.11
N GLN A 80 -16.47 4.53 -13.87
CA GLN A 80 -17.20 3.29 -14.12
C GLN A 80 -16.39 2.34 -15.00
N ASP A 81 -15.76 2.85 -16.06
CA ASP A 81 -14.88 2.09 -16.94
C ASP A 81 -13.64 1.59 -16.19
N LEU A 82 -13.10 2.41 -15.28
CA LEU A 82 -12.06 2.00 -14.36
C LEU A 82 -12.50 0.85 -13.44
N ALA A 83 -13.65 0.97 -12.79
CA ALA A 83 -14.15 -0.07 -11.90
C ALA A 83 -14.27 -1.41 -12.64
N LYS A 84 -14.78 -1.36 -13.87
CA LYS A 84 -14.85 -2.53 -14.76
C LYS A 84 -13.47 -3.10 -15.08
N HIS A 85 -12.50 -2.24 -15.43
CA HIS A 85 -11.14 -2.69 -15.71
C HIS A 85 -10.48 -3.36 -14.49
N LEU A 86 -10.69 -2.82 -13.29
CA LEU A 86 -10.21 -3.42 -12.05
C LEU A 86 -10.87 -4.77 -11.75
N ASP A 87 -12.17 -4.90 -12.02
CA ASP A 87 -12.92 -6.15 -11.83
C ASP A 87 -12.44 -7.27 -12.78
N GLU A 88 -12.23 -6.93 -14.05
CA GLU A 88 -11.69 -7.87 -15.06
C GLU A 88 -10.29 -8.39 -14.71
N HIS A 89 -9.52 -7.64 -13.91
CA HIS A 89 -8.16 -8.01 -13.49
C HIS A 89 -8.09 -8.41 -12.00
N ASN A 90 -9.23 -8.56 -11.31
CA ASN A 90 -9.27 -8.85 -9.87
C ASN A 90 -8.61 -10.20 -9.52
N ASP A 91 -8.69 -11.19 -10.41
CA ASP A 91 -7.97 -12.47 -10.25
C ASP A 91 -6.46 -12.32 -10.49
N ASN A 92 -6.05 -11.32 -11.25
CA ASN A 92 -4.66 -10.98 -11.56
C ASN A 92 -4.23 -9.71 -10.83
N LEU A 93 -4.55 -9.62 -9.55
CA LEU A 93 -4.20 -8.47 -8.73
C LEU A 93 -2.72 -8.13 -8.74
N ALA A 94 -1.85 -9.12 -8.98
CA ALA A 94 -0.41 -8.93 -9.18
C ALA A 94 -0.07 -7.97 -10.35
N ASP A 95 -0.92 -7.88 -11.36
CA ASP A 95 -0.79 -7.01 -12.54
C ASP A 95 -1.19 -5.56 -12.23
N ILE A 96 -2.02 -5.36 -11.19
CA ILE A 96 -2.51 -4.06 -10.73
C ILE A 96 -1.66 -3.54 -9.56
N ILE A 97 -1.27 -4.45 -8.66
CA ILE A 97 -0.62 -4.19 -7.39
C ILE A 97 0.33 -5.37 -7.13
N THR A 98 1.64 -5.10 -7.13
CA THR A 98 2.64 -6.11 -6.78
C THR A 98 3.23 -5.82 -5.40
N PRO A 99 2.51 -5.97 -4.27
CA PRO A 99 3.09 -5.63 -2.99
C PRO A 99 3.77 -6.88 -2.42
N TYR A 100 5.10 -6.89 -2.46
CA TYR A 100 5.85 -7.57 -1.41
C TYR A 100 5.78 -6.71 -0.15
N ILE A 101 5.51 -7.35 0.99
CA ILE A 101 5.15 -6.67 2.23
C ILE A 101 6.03 -7.17 3.37
N ILE A 102 6.58 -6.22 4.12
CA ILE A 102 7.27 -6.47 5.38
C ILE A 102 6.41 -5.89 6.48
N SER A 103 5.94 -6.71 7.42
CA SER A 103 5.07 -6.22 8.49
C SER A 103 5.84 -5.73 9.70
N PHE A 104 5.44 -4.56 10.21
CA PHE A 104 5.90 -4.02 11.49
C PHE A 104 4.75 -3.78 12.47
N CYS A 105 5.08 -3.64 13.75
CA CYS A 105 4.14 -3.35 14.83
C CYS A 105 4.61 -2.13 15.63
N SER A 106 3.68 -1.31 16.11
CA SER A 106 3.92 -0.21 17.04
C SER A 106 4.21 -0.70 18.47
N LYS A 107 3.96 -1.98 18.77
CA LYS A 107 4.07 -2.57 20.12
C LYS A 107 5.20 -3.60 20.20
N HIS A 108 6.10 -3.40 21.16
CA HIS A 108 7.23 -4.28 21.45
C HIS A 108 6.80 -5.66 21.95
N ASP A 109 5.73 -5.74 22.73
CA ASP A 109 5.27 -7.00 23.33
C ASP A 109 3.78 -7.23 23.06
N LEU A 110 3.50 -7.94 21.96
CA LEU A 110 2.15 -8.26 21.54
C LEU A 110 2.01 -9.76 21.28
N LEU A 111 1.29 -10.45 22.17
CA LEU A 111 1.12 -11.91 22.16
C LEU A 111 0.64 -12.48 20.81
N SER A 112 -0.22 -11.76 20.10
CA SER A 112 -0.68 -12.19 18.78
C SER A 112 0.45 -12.22 17.75
N GLN A 113 1.42 -11.30 17.84
CA GLN A 113 2.57 -11.26 16.94
C GLN A 113 3.60 -12.33 17.30
N TRP A 114 3.85 -12.53 18.59
CA TRP A 114 4.71 -13.64 19.06
C TRP A 114 4.23 -14.99 18.52
N ARG A 115 2.93 -15.25 18.61
CA ARG A 115 2.32 -16.49 18.11
C ARG A 115 2.39 -16.61 16.59
N ALA A 116 2.05 -15.54 15.87
CA ALA A 116 1.85 -15.59 14.42
C ALA A 116 3.15 -15.44 13.60
N TYR A 117 4.15 -14.71 14.11
CA TYR A 117 5.34 -14.33 13.32
C TYR A 117 6.67 -14.71 13.98
N ALA A 118 6.71 -14.96 15.29
CA ALA A 118 7.93 -15.35 16.00
C ALA A 118 7.90 -16.84 16.37
N ASN A 119 7.63 -17.72 15.40
CA ASN A 119 7.66 -19.19 15.56
C ASN A 119 6.96 -19.68 16.84
N GLN A 120 5.67 -19.38 17.02
CA GLN A 120 4.90 -19.77 18.22
C GLN A 120 5.50 -19.29 19.55
N SER A 121 6.11 -18.10 19.57
CA SER A 121 6.78 -17.47 20.73
C SER A 121 8.20 -17.95 21.03
N GLU A 122 8.86 -18.63 20.07
CA GLU A 122 10.27 -19.04 20.17
C GLU A 122 11.22 -18.19 19.30
N GLY A 123 10.68 -17.18 18.60
CA GLY A 123 11.44 -16.28 17.74
C GLY A 123 11.93 -15.02 18.45
N TYR A 124 12.06 -13.95 17.68
CA TYR A 124 12.64 -12.69 18.11
C TYR A 124 11.73 -11.52 17.74
N CYS A 125 11.83 -10.46 18.53
CA CYS A 125 11.29 -9.14 18.22
C CYS A 125 12.48 -8.20 18.01
N VAL A 126 12.57 -7.59 16.84
CA VAL A 126 13.63 -6.66 16.47
C VAL A 126 13.07 -5.25 16.47
N ASP A 127 13.69 -4.36 17.24
CA ASP A 127 13.37 -2.93 17.29
C ASP A 127 14.10 -2.19 16.16
N PHE A 128 13.36 -1.37 15.42
CA PHE A 128 13.87 -0.48 14.39
C PHE A 128 13.54 0.96 14.78
N ASP A 129 14.58 1.74 15.05
CA ASP A 129 14.48 3.19 15.14
C ASP A 129 14.49 3.79 13.73
N LEU A 130 13.33 4.29 13.31
CA LEU A 130 13.09 4.90 12.00
C LEU A 130 12.95 6.42 12.10
N SER A 131 13.50 7.04 13.15
CA SER A 131 13.46 8.49 13.33
C SER A 131 14.27 9.23 12.27
N ASP A 132 15.39 8.65 11.81
CA ASP A 132 16.27 9.20 10.78
C ASP A 132 16.56 8.24 9.62
N SER A 133 16.01 7.03 9.64
CA SER A 133 16.25 5.99 8.64
C SER A 133 15.00 5.69 7.79
N ARG A 134 15.21 5.14 6.58
CA ARG A 134 14.12 4.71 5.69
C ARG A 134 14.48 3.40 5.04
N LEU A 135 13.51 2.49 4.99
CA LEU A 135 13.68 1.29 4.18
C LEU A 135 13.57 1.60 2.70
N SER A 136 14.37 0.92 1.90
CA SER A 136 14.33 1.02 0.46
C SER A 136 14.53 -0.35 -0.18
N THR A 137 14.05 -0.47 -1.40
CA THR A 137 14.32 -1.58 -2.28
C THR A 137 14.98 -1.06 -3.54
N TYR A 138 15.65 -1.95 -4.26
CA TYR A 138 16.13 -1.65 -5.59
C TYR A 138 15.86 -2.81 -6.54
N GLN A 139 15.51 -2.46 -7.77
CA GLN A 139 15.47 -3.39 -8.88
C GLN A 139 16.17 -2.74 -10.07
N ASN A 140 17.21 -3.39 -10.59
CA ASN A 140 18.10 -2.82 -11.60
C ASN A 140 18.66 -1.45 -11.13
N ASN A 141 18.43 -0.38 -11.89
CA ASN A 141 18.88 0.98 -11.57
C ASN A 141 17.78 1.85 -10.91
N THR A 142 16.69 1.24 -10.42
CA THR A 142 15.60 1.96 -9.77
C THR A 142 15.61 1.68 -8.28
N VAL A 143 15.68 2.74 -7.48
CA VAL A 143 15.48 2.68 -6.03
C VAL A 143 14.05 3.14 -5.73
N VAL A 144 13.34 2.35 -4.94
CA VAL A 144 12.01 2.71 -4.43
C VAL A 144 12.09 2.80 -2.92
N ILE A 145 11.61 3.93 -2.39
CA ILE A 145 11.56 4.12 -0.95
C ILE A 145 10.27 3.52 -0.40
N CYS A 146 10.39 2.70 0.64
CA CYS A 146 9.26 2.18 1.36
C CYS A 146 8.57 3.30 2.15
N HIS A 147 7.23 3.29 2.11
CA HIS A 147 6.41 4.10 2.99
C HIS A 147 5.76 3.20 4.03
N PHE A 148 5.94 3.55 5.29
CA PHE A 148 5.25 2.91 6.40
C PHE A 148 3.86 3.53 6.54
N LEU A 149 2.82 2.73 6.36
CA LEU A 149 1.44 3.17 6.52
C LEU A 149 0.73 2.25 7.51
N PRO A 150 -0.04 2.80 8.47
CA PRO A 150 -0.81 1.99 9.39
C PRO A 150 -1.95 1.26 8.66
N VAL A 151 -2.40 0.16 9.25
CA VAL A 151 -3.56 -0.59 8.75
C VAL A 151 -4.84 0.05 9.22
N ILE A 152 -5.75 0.28 8.28
CA ILE A 152 -7.10 0.71 8.61
C ILE A 152 -8.03 -0.51 8.52
N TYR A 153 -8.33 -1.11 9.67
CA TYR A 153 -9.27 -2.24 9.75
C TYR A 153 -10.74 -1.82 9.66
N ASN A 154 -11.07 -0.61 10.09
CA ASN A 154 -12.45 -0.13 10.15
C ASN A 154 -13.00 0.19 8.75
N ASP A 155 -14.04 -0.51 8.31
CA ASP A 155 -14.59 -0.36 6.95
C ASP A 155 -15.16 1.03 6.66
N LYS A 156 -15.71 1.72 7.67
CA LYS A 156 -16.18 3.09 7.51
C LYS A 156 -15.01 4.03 7.22
N LEU A 157 -13.90 3.91 7.98
CA LEU A 157 -12.69 4.69 7.73
C LEU A 157 -12.05 4.35 6.38
N LYS A 158 -12.02 3.07 5.97
CA LYS A 158 -11.57 2.66 4.63
C LYS A 158 -12.36 3.38 3.55
N LEU A 159 -13.70 3.35 3.64
CA LEU A 159 -14.58 3.98 2.68
C LEU A 159 -14.44 5.51 2.67
N GLU A 160 -14.26 6.14 3.83
CA GLU A 160 -13.98 7.58 3.94
C GLU A 160 -12.68 7.96 3.22
N ILE A 161 -11.59 7.24 3.46
CA ILE A 161 -10.30 7.46 2.77
C ILE A 161 -10.46 7.26 1.27
N VAL A 162 -11.07 6.15 0.84
CA VAL A 162 -11.27 5.85 -0.58
C VAL A 162 -12.11 6.92 -1.27
N ASN A 163 -13.16 7.42 -0.63
CA ASN A 163 -13.98 8.49 -1.20
C ASN A 163 -13.21 9.81 -1.32
N LEU A 164 -12.44 10.18 -0.29
CA LEU A 164 -11.57 11.37 -0.35
C LEU A 164 -10.59 11.28 -1.53
N ILE A 165 -10.03 10.09 -1.74
CA ILE A 165 -9.13 9.81 -2.84
C ILE A 165 -9.83 9.99 -4.19
N ILE A 166 -11.00 9.38 -4.36
CA ILE A 166 -11.78 9.48 -5.60
C ILE A 166 -12.22 10.93 -5.86
N ASP A 167 -12.56 11.69 -4.82
CA ASP A 167 -12.94 13.10 -4.95
C ASP A 167 -11.77 13.97 -5.46
N GLU A 168 -10.55 13.76 -4.95
CA GLU A 168 -9.35 14.46 -5.46
C GLU A 168 -9.00 14.02 -6.89
N LEU A 169 -9.17 12.74 -7.20
CA LEU A 169 -9.05 12.24 -8.58
C LEU A 169 -10.05 12.92 -9.51
N ALA A 170 -11.30 13.07 -9.08
CA ALA A 170 -12.37 13.66 -9.87
C ALA A 170 -12.04 15.11 -10.26
N LYS A 171 -11.44 15.88 -9.33
CA LYS A 171 -10.95 17.24 -9.62
C LYS A 171 -9.90 17.24 -10.72
N THR A 172 -8.95 16.31 -10.65
CA THR A 172 -7.89 16.16 -11.65
C THR A 172 -8.46 15.74 -13.00
N ILE A 173 -9.33 14.73 -13.04
CA ILE A 173 -10.00 14.23 -14.24
C ILE A 173 -10.81 15.32 -14.93
N LYS A 174 -11.60 16.10 -14.18
CA LYS A 174 -12.40 17.22 -14.70
C LYS A 174 -11.51 18.33 -15.27
N LYS A 175 -10.40 18.65 -14.59
CA LYS A 175 -9.41 19.64 -15.08
C LYS A 175 -8.87 19.26 -16.47
N TYR A 176 -8.68 17.96 -16.72
CA TYR A 176 -8.22 17.43 -18.01
C TYR A 176 -9.35 17.01 -18.96
N LYS A 177 -10.63 17.24 -18.61
CA LYS A 177 -11.83 16.89 -19.41
C LYS A 177 -11.91 15.41 -19.79
N LEU A 178 -11.53 14.54 -18.86
CA LEU A 178 -11.50 13.09 -19.04
C LEU A 178 -12.74 12.38 -18.46
N ASP A 179 -13.67 13.12 -17.84
CA ASP A 179 -14.81 12.62 -17.07
C ASP A 179 -15.81 11.79 -17.88
N ASN A 180 -15.98 12.11 -19.16
CA ASN A 180 -16.94 11.45 -20.07
C ASN A 180 -16.27 10.53 -21.11
N GLN A 181 -15.04 10.09 -20.87
CA GLN A 181 -14.27 9.27 -21.81
C GLN A 181 -14.04 7.86 -21.26
N ASN A 182 -14.16 6.85 -22.12
CA ASN A 182 -13.71 5.49 -21.81
C ASN A 182 -12.17 5.45 -21.82
N ILE A 183 -11.55 4.72 -20.88
CA ILE A 183 -10.09 4.55 -20.79
C ILE A 183 -9.53 4.03 -22.11
N SER A 184 -10.26 3.13 -22.79
CA SER A 184 -9.87 2.56 -24.08
C SER A 184 -9.79 3.57 -25.22
N GLU A 185 -10.53 4.68 -25.15
CA GLU A 185 -10.63 5.73 -26.18
C GLU A 185 -9.67 6.90 -25.93
N LEU A 186 -9.00 6.91 -24.78
CA LEU A 186 -8.02 7.93 -24.43
C LEU A 186 -6.79 7.90 -25.34
N SER A 187 -6.21 9.07 -25.58
CA SER A 187 -4.88 9.21 -26.20
C SER A 187 -3.83 8.46 -25.36
N ILE A 188 -2.69 8.09 -25.97
CA ILE A 188 -1.60 7.41 -25.26
C ILE A 188 -1.14 8.23 -24.04
N GLU A 189 -1.09 9.56 -24.17
CA GLU A 189 -0.75 10.47 -23.07
C GLU A 189 -1.82 10.42 -21.96
N SER A 190 -3.11 10.55 -22.30
CA SER A 190 -4.20 10.49 -21.33
C SER A 190 -4.32 9.13 -20.66
N LYS A 191 -4.06 8.03 -21.38
CA LYS A 191 -3.94 6.68 -20.80
C LYS A 191 -2.81 6.62 -19.80
N GLY A 192 -1.62 7.12 -20.16
CA GLY A 192 -0.49 7.19 -19.23
C GLY A 192 -0.79 7.99 -17.96
N ILE A 193 -1.54 9.08 -18.09
CA ILE A 193 -2.00 9.91 -16.95
C ILE A 193 -2.98 9.13 -16.07
N ILE A 194 -4.00 8.52 -16.66
CA ILE A 194 -4.98 7.72 -15.91
C ILE A 194 -4.30 6.50 -15.29
N THR A 195 -3.60 5.68 -16.06
CA THR A 195 -2.86 4.52 -15.51
C THR A 195 -1.89 4.94 -14.41
N GLY A 196 -1.19 6.07 -14.56
CA GLY A 196 -0.33 6.63 -13.51
C GLY A 196 -1.10 7.12 -12.28
N LEU A 197 -2.26 7.75 -12.45
CA LEU A 197 -3.20 8.08 -11.36
C LEU A 197 -3.61 6.80 -10.65
N LEU A 198 -4.09 5.78 -11.37
CA LEU A 198 -4.57 4.52 -10.80
C LEU A 198 -3.48 3.79 -10.03
N GLN A 199 -2.31 3.66 -10.63
CA GLN A 199 -1.16 3.05 -9.99
C GLN A 199 -0.80 3.84 -8.73
N ASN A 200 -0.59 5.16 -8.77
CA ASN A 200 -0.20 5.89 -7.55
C ASN A 200 -1.30 5.94 -6.48
N VAL A 201 -2.56 6.07 -6.91
CA VAL A 201 -3.68 6.46 -6.06
C VAL A 201 -4.45 5.27 -5.53
N PHE A 202 -4.46 4.13 -6.21
CA PHE A 202 -4.98 2.88 -5.65
C PHE A 202 -3.90 1.98 -5.08
N GLN A 203 -2.64 2.16 -5.47
CA GLN A 203 -1.60 1.49 -4.72
C GLN A 203 -1.62 1.99 -3.26
N LEU A 204 -1.63 3.29 -2.92
CA LEU A 204 -1.56 3.75 -1.51
C LEU A 204 -2.68 3.26 -0.56
N PRO A 205 -3.97 3.35 -0.89
CA PRO A 205 -5.07 2.84 -0.07
C PRO A 205 -5.16 1.31 -0.11
N ALA A 206 -4.78 0.63 -1.20
CA ALA A 206 -4.61 -0.83 -1.19
C ALA A 206 -3.34 -1.27 -0.43
N ARG A 207 -2.36 -0.37 -0.26
CA ARG A 207 -1.11 -0.52 0.50
C ARG A 207 -1.30 -0.25 2.00
N SER A 208 -2.30 0.55 2.41
CA SER A 208 -2.60 0.84 3.82
C SER A 208 -3.46 -0.22 4.51
N ILE A 209 -3.37 -1.46 4.04
CA ILE A 209 -4.16 -2.56 4.57
C ILE A 209 -3.27 -3.69 5.06
N ILE A 210 -1.96 -3.49 5.30
CA ILE A 210 -1.16 -4.49 6.03
C ILE A 210 -0.22 -3.83 7.03
N LYS A 211 -0.12 -4.45 8.22
CA LYS A 211 0.60 -4.01 9.42
C LYS A 211 1.88 -3.31 9.02
N ILE A 212 1.92 -1.99 9.17
CA ILE A 212 3.02 -1.09 8.81
C ILE A 212 3.94 -1.71 7.75
N SER A 213 3.49 -1.72 6.49
CA SER A 213 4.17 -2.45 5.43
C SER A 213 5.33 -1.65 4.83
N CYS A 214 6.56 -2.19 4.82
CA CYS A 214 7.56 -1.75 3.84
C CYS A 214 7.37 -2.55 2.55
N LEU A 215 7.17 -1.81 1.47
CA LEU A 215 6.85 -2.33 0.15
C LEU A 215 8.08 -2.38 -0.74
N SER A 216 8.31 -3.57 -1.27
CA SER A 216 9.45 -3.82 -2.14
C SER A 216 8.98 -4.19 -3.55
N LEU A 217 9.75 -3.78 -4.57
CA LEU A 217 9.62 -4.30 -5.94
C LEU A 217 10.24 -5.69 -6.06
N THR A 218 11.04 -6.07 -5.06
CA THR A 218 11.71 -7.35 -4.94
C THR A 218 11.28 -8.01 -3.64
N ASN A 219 11.79 -9.19 -3.33
CA ASN A 219 11.59 -9.81 -2.03
C ASN A 219 12.56 -9.29 -0.96
N THR A 220 13.37 -8.27 -1.24
CA THR A 220 14.39 -7.76 -0.31
C THR A 220 14.33 -6.24 -0.16
N CYS A 221 14.50 -5.74 1.07
CA CYS A 221 14.66 -4.32 1.36
C CYS A 221 15.96 -4.10 2.11
N ALA A 222 16.76 -3.14 1.65
CA ALA A 222 17.96 -2.71 2.35
C ALA A 222 17.61 -1.87 3.58
N ILE A 223 18.35 -2.11 4.65
CA ILE A 223 18.33 -1.30 5.87
C ILE A 223 19.44 -0.25 5.71
N GLY A 224 19.08 1.04 5.77
CA GLY A 224 19.99 2.16 5.58
C GLY A 224 19.54 3.41 6.30
#